data_AF-A0AA96WB18-F1
#
_entry.id   AF-A0AA96WB18-F1
#
_cell.length_a   1.000
_cell.length_b   1.000
_cell.length_c   1.000
_cell.angle_alpha   90.00
_cell.angle_beta   90.00
_cell.angle_gamma   90.00
#
_symmetry.space_group_name_H-M   'P 1'
#
loop_
_entity.id
_entity.type
_entity.pdbx_description
1 polymer ?
#
loop_
_entity_poly.entity_id
_entity_poly.type
_entity_poly.pdbx_seq_one_letter_code
_entity_poly.pdbx_strand_id
1 'polypeptide(L)'
;MPGGPSEAYLNLLNLSAYRDTFRQGVLEQRLLLEALENLVIPQSVFTGHSAPPLPMGKTSYQLQIEPTVVLGQSHGAQYANMMAAVEPKIRGGVPTGSPGFWSLLLAENELAPVIGLLLGTLQPLNFLYPGLQLLQTAWEAADPIAYAPRVAKNPLPNHPARSVYQPVGQGDTEVPQAVFDALALATGVEQAGPILWSTMQTSLPLENLDGIVPYDVSRNRVSRNGSLYTGVVVQFAGDGIADPHTIFSQLDAVKYQYRQFFKSLLSTGTAVVPDPLTAQEDGFNLFGLLALKNPNTQ
;
A
#
# COMPACT_ATOMS: atom_id res chain seq x y z
N MET A 1 17.89 -10.10 2.05
CA MET A 1 19.10 -10.22 2.90
C MET A 1 20.14 -9.23 2.39
N PRO A 2 20.85 -8.49 3.25
CA PRO A 2 21.88 -7.55 2.79
C PRO A 2 22.90 -8.26 1.89
N GLY A 3 23.08 -7.77 0.66
CA GLY A 3 24.06 -8.30 -0.31
C GLY A 3 23.67 -9.56 -1.10
N GLY A 4 22.44 -10.06 -0.98
CA GLY A 4 21.92 -11.17 -1.79
C GLY A 4 21.22 -10.70 -3.08
N PRO A 5 20.95 -11.62 -4.03
CA PRO A 5 20.11 -11.31 -5.20
C PRO A 5 18.69 -10.90 -4.77
N SER A 6 17.99 -10.16 -5.63
CA SER A 6 16.66 -9.60 -5.36
C SER A 6 15.67 -10.65 -4.87
N GLU A 7 15.77 -11.90 -5.32
CA GLU A 7 14.83 -12.99 -5.07
C GLU A 7 15.21 -13.83 -3.83
N ALA A 8 16.29 -13.49 -3.12
CA ALA A 8 16.78 -14.27 -1.98
C ALA A 8 15.74 -14.44 -0.85
N TYR A 9 14.70 -13.61 -0.83
CA TYR A 9 13.60 -13.69 0.12
C TYR A 9 12.59 -14.82 -0.20
N LEU A 10 12.51 -15.32 -1.44
CA LEU A 10 11.59 -16.40 -1.83
C LEU A 10 12.01 -17.78 -1.35
N ASN A 11 13.27 -17.94 -0.92
CA ASN A 11 13.93 -19.17 -0.48
C ASN A 11 13.01 -20.42 -0.37
N LEU A 12 12.80 -21.11 -1.49
CA LEU A 12 11.88 -22.27 -1.57
C LEU A 12 12.36 -23.47 -0.74
N LEU A 13 13.63 -23.50 -0.37
CA LEU A 13 14.22 -24.51 0.52
C LEU A 13 14.04 -24.16 2.01
N ASN A 14 13.61 -22.94 2.32
CA ASN A 14 13.30 -22.47 3.67
C ASN A 14 12.06 -21.57 3.62
N LEU A 15 10.89 -22.21 3.53
CA LEU A 15 9.61 -21.49 3.39
C LEU A 15 9.33 -20.52 4.54
N SER A 16 9.87 -20.74 5.74
CA SER A 16 9.70 -19.80 6.84
C SER A 16 10.48 -18.50 6.66
N ALA A 17 11.54 -18.49 5.83
CA ALA A 17 12.34 -17.28 5.59
C ALA A 17 11.50 -16.14 5.02
N TYR A 18 10.68 -16.41 4.01
CA TYR A 18 9.73 -15.44 3.45
C TYR A 18 8.79 -14.92 4.56
N ARG A 19 8.06 -15.86 5.18
CA ARG A 19 7.04 -15.56 6.19
C ARG A 19 7.59 -14.72 7.34
N ASP A 20 8.73 -15.13 7.89
CA ASP A 20 9.27 -14.53 9.11
C ASP A 20 9.97 -13.21 8.82
N THR A 21 10.60 -13.04 7.64
CA THR A 21 11.22 -11.76 7.23
C THR A 21 10.20 -10.64 7.14
N PHE A 22 9.08 -10.86 6.44
CA PHE A 22 8.05 -9.83 6.30
C PHE A 22 7.33 -9.53 7.61
N ARG A 23 7.06 -10.56 8.44
CA ARG A 23 6.46 -10.35 9.76
C ARG A 23 7.40 -9.60 10.70
N GLN A 24 8.68 -9.93 10.71
CA GLN A 24 9.70 -9.20 11.45
C GLN A 24 9.76 -7.75 10.99
N GLY A 25 9.82 -7.49 9.68
CA GLY A 25 9.85 -6.12 9.16
C GLY A 25 8.65 -5.28 9.56
N VAL A 26 7.44 -5.87 9.64
CA VAL A 26 6.25 -5.19 10.17
C VAL A 26 6.42 -4.85 11.65
N LEU A 27 6.93 -5.78 12.47
CA LEU A 27 7.20 -5.50 13.89
C LEU A 27 8.24 -4.39 14.06
N GLU A 28 9.32 -4.43 13.28
CA GLU A 28 10.38 -3.42 13.30
C GLU A 28 9.87 -2.03 12.89
N GLN A 29 9.01 -1.94 11.88
CA GLN A 29 8.40 -0.67 11.49
C GLN A 29 7.49 -0.10 12.59
N ARG A 30 6.75 -0.96 13.31
CA ARG A 30 5.96 -0.52 14.47
C ARG A 30 6.83 -0.04 15.62
N LEU A 31 7.91 -0.78 15.93
CA LEU A 31 8.89 -0.37 16.93
C LEU A 31 9.55 0.97 16.57
N LEU A 32 9.82 1.21 15.28
CA LEU A 32 10.30 2.50 14.81
C LEU A 32 9.28 3.61 15.06
N LEU A 33 8.00 3.41 14.71
CA LEU A 33 6.95 4.41 14.98
C LEU A 33 6.81 4.70 16.48
N GLU A 34 6.86 3.68 17.33
CA GLU A 34 6.83 3.84 18.79
C GLU A 34 8.08 4.57 19.31
N ALA A 35 9.26 4.27 18.76
CA ALA A 35 10.48 4.99 19.10
C ALA A 35 10.42 6.47 18.69
N LEU A 36 9.86 6.77 17.51
CA LEU A 36 9.65 8.14 17.02
C LEU A 36 8.61 8.90 17.87
N GLU A 37 7.57 8.23 18.37
CA GLU A 37 6.59 8.80 19.30
C GLU A 37 7.23 9.27 20.60
N ASN A 38 8.12 8.44 21.13
CA ASN A 38 8.77 8.66 22.42
C ASN A 38 10.04 9.51 22.31
N LEU A 39 10.47 9.85 21.10
CA LEU A 39 11.65 10.68 20.88
C LEU A 39 11.40 12.12 21.36
N VAL A 40 12.15 12.52 22.38
CA VAL A 40 12.20 13.89 22.88
C VAL A 40 13.42 14.59 22.29
N ILE A 41 13.19 15.67 21.56
CA ILE A 41 14.25 16.47 20.92
C ILE A 41 14.44 17.76 21.72
N PRO A 42 15.52 17.91 22.52
CA PRO A 42 15.77 19.14 23.27
C PRO A 42 15.96 20.35 22.37
N GLN A 43 15.57 21.54 22.85
CA GLN A 43 15.80 22.79 22.09
C GLN A 43 17.28 23.03 21.76
N SER A 44 18.20 22.54 22.60
CA SER A 44 19.64 22.66 22.39
C SER A 44 20.14 22.01 21.10
N VAL A 45 19.42 21.03 20.54
CA VAL A 45 19.74 20.39 19.25
C VAL A 45 19.72 21.40 18.10
N PHE A 46 18.93 22.46 18.21
CA PHE A 46 18.80 23.49 17.15
C PHE A 46 19.74 24.68 17.35
N THR A 47 20.77 24.54 18.17
CA THR A 47 21.78 25.61 18.34
C THR A 47 22.39 26.00 16.98
N GLY A 48 22.42 27.31 16.71
CA GLY A 48 22.92 27.85 15.43
C GLY A 48 21.92 27.83 14.25
N HIS A 49 20.69 27.34 14.45
CA HIS A 49 19.64 27.33 13.43
C HIS A 49 18.34 27.94 13.97
N SER A 50 17.50 28.50 13.09
CA SER A 50 16.17 28.97 13.46
C SER A 50 15.25 27.77 13.73
N ALA A 51 15.07 27.43 15.00
CA ALA A 51 14.09 26.43 15.43
C ALA A 51 12.67 27.03 15.39
N PRO A 52 11.64 26.25 15.04
CA PRO A 52 10.25 26.69 15.20
C PRO A 52 9.97 27.02 16.67
N PRO A 53 9.22 28.08 17.00
CA PRO A 53 8.99 28.43 18.40
C PRO A 53 8.24 27.32 19.14
N LEU A 54 8.72 26.97 20.33
CA LEU A 54 7.98 26.09 21.24
C LEU A 54 6.80 26.84 21.88
N PRO A 55 5.65 26.17 22.09
CA PRO A 55 4.57 26.71 22.89
C PRO A 55 5.02 27.07 24.30
N MET A 56 4.32 28.00 24.94
CA MET A 56 4.60 28.40 26.32
C MET A 56 4.61 27.18 27.25
N GLY A 57 5.70 27.05 28.03
CA GLY A 57 5.89 25.96 28.99
C GLY A 57 6.44 24.65 28.40
N LYS A 58 6.74 24.59 27.09
CA LYS A 58 7.44 23.45 26.48
C LYS A 58 8.94 23.72 26.34
N THR A 59 9.76 22.71 26.62
CA THR A 59 11.23 22.79 26.57
C THR A 59 11.85 21.85 25.53
N SER A 60 11.02 21.05 24.86
CA SER A 60 11.44 20.06 23.88
C SER A 60 10.40 19.87 22.77
N TYR A 61 10.85 19.34 21.64
CA TYR A 61 10.02 18.95 20.51
C TYR A 61 9.76 17.44 20.51
N GLN A 62 8.67 17.05 19.87
CA GLN A 62 8.32 15.67 19.57
C GLN A 62 7.84 15.56 18.13
N LEU A 63 7.99 14.38 17.54
CA LEU A 63 7.49 14.11 16.20
C LEU A 63 5.97 13.91 16.24
N GLN A 64 5.26 14.53 15.30
CA GLN A 64 3.86 14.22 15.09
C GLN A 64 3.76 12.90 14.33
N ILE A 65 3.35 11.84 15.02
CA ILE A 65 3.18 10.51 14.42
C ILE A 65 1.72 10.11 14.23
N GLU A 66 0.77 10.97 14.62
CA GLU A 66 -0.65 10.75 14.35
C GLU A 66 -1.28 12.04 13.77
N PRO A 67 -1.91 11.96 12.58
CA PRO A 67 -2.05 10.78 11.72
C PRO A 67 -0.74 10.36 11.01
N THR A 68 -0.51 9.06 10.83
CA THR A 68 0.54 8.51 9.91
C THR A 68 -0.11 8.03 8.61
N VAL A 69 0.62 8.12 7.51
CA VAL A 69 0.27 7.53 6.21
C VAL A 69 1.38 6.61 5.73
N VAL A 70 1.05 5.63 4.89
CA VAL A 70 2.03 4.70 4.33
C VAL A 70 1.97 4.68 2.81
N LEU A 71 3.14 4.67 2.18
CA LEU A 71 3.32 4.44 0.76
C LEU A 71 4.33 3.32 0.61
N GLY A 72 4.12 2.45 -0.36
CA GLY A 72 5.10 1.43 -0.67
C GLY A 72 4.96 0.92 -2.09
N GLN A 73 6.09 0.62 -2.71
CA GLN A 73 6.21 0.01 -4.03
C GLN A 73 6.64 -1.44 -3.93
N SER A 74 6.11 -2.33 -4.77
CA SER A 74 6.54 -3.73 -4.83
C SER A 74 6.39 -4.40 -3.45
N HIS A 75 7.44 -5.02 -2.92
CA HIS A 75 7.46 -5.50 -1.53
C HIS A 75 7.27 -4.41 -0.47
N GLY A 76 7.61 -3.16 -0.77
CA GLY A 76 7.23 -2.01 0.06
C GLY A 76 5.70 -1.85 0.13
N ALA A 77 4.97 -2.14 -0.96
CA ALA A 77 3.52 -2.11 -0.98
C ALA A 77 2.91 -3.28 -0.18
N GLN A 78 3.57 -4.43 -0.17
CA GLN A 78 3.25 -5.52 0.75
C GLN A 78 3.38 -5.05 2.21
N TYR A 79 4.48 -4.39 2.58
CA TYR A 79 4.62 -3.78 3.90
C TYR A 79 3.53 -2.72 4.16
N ALA A 80 3.20 -1.88 3.19
CA ALA A 80 2.16 -0.87 3.33
C ALA A 80 0.80 -1.51 3.63
N ASN A 81 0.42 -2.59 2.94
CA ASN A 81 -0.80 -3.35 3.21
C ASN A 81 -0.77 -3.98 4.62
N MET A 82 0.33 -4.65 4.99
CA MET A 82 0.44 -5.30 6.29
C MET A 82 0.43 -4.29 7.44
N MET A 83 1.24 -3.23 7.36
CA MET A 83 1.28 -2.15 8.35
C MET A 83 -0.07 -1.46 8.47
N ALA A 84 -0.69 -1.09 7.35
CA ALA A 84 -2.00 -0.49 7.36
C ALA A 84 -3.06 -1.41 7.99
N ALA A 85 -2.95 -2.73 7.91
CA ALA A 85 -3.88 -3.60 8.63
C ALA A 85 -3.67 -3.58 10.15
N VAL A 86 -2.41 -3.53 10.63
CA VAL A 86 -2.07 -3.83 12.03
C VAL A 86 -1.64 -2.63 12.90
N GLU A 87 -1.35 -1.47 12.32
CA GLU A 87 -0.93 -0.29 13.09
C GLU A 87 -2.07 0.74 13.17
N PRO A 88 -2.67 0.99 14.34
CA PRO A 88 -3.83 1.88 14.49
C PRO A 88 -3.55 3.34 14.13
N LYS A 89 -2.30 3.82 14.22
CA LYS A 89 -1.94 5.22 13.90
C LYS A 89 -1.94 5.52 12.40
N ILE A 90 -1.93 4.49 11.55
CA ILE A 90 -2.04 4.66 10.10
C ILE A 90 -3.48 4.98 9.73
N ARG A 91 -3.68 6.10 9.03
CA ARG A 91 -5.00 6.59 8.57
C ARG A 91 -5.25 6.40 7.08
N GLY A 92 -4.20 6.21 6.29
CA GLY A 92 -4.33 5.93 4.88
C GLY A 92 -3.08 5.32 4.25
N GLY A 93 -3.27 4.63 3.13
CA GLY A 93 -2.22 3.87 2.45
C GLY A 93 -2.28 3.98 0.93
N VAL A 94 -1.10 4.02 0.31
CA VAL A 94 -0.93 3.92 -1.15
C VAL A 94 0.01 2.76 -1.48
N PRO A 95 -0.49 1.51 -1.54
CA PRO A 95 0.26 0.38 -2.03
C PRO A 95 0.27 0.38 -3.57
N THR A 96 1.46 0.43 -4.16
CA THR A 96 1.68 0.47 -5.61
C THR A 96 2.47 -0.75 -6.08
N GLY A 97 2.01 -1.42 -7.13
CA GLY A 97 2.65 -2.66 -7.61
C GLY A 97 2.75 -3.75 -6.54
N SER A 98 1.76 -3.88 -5.65
CA SER A 98 1.84 -4.85 -4.55
C SER A 98 1.77 -6.28 -5.07
N PRO A 99 2.76 -7.15 -4.74
CA PRO A 99 2.57 -8.58 -4.90
C PRO A 99 1.51 -9.05 -3.90
N GLY A 100 1.14 -10.33 -4.00
CA GLY A 100 0.17 -10.97 -3.11
C GLY A 100 -0.49 -12.14 -3.81
N PHE A 101 -1.27 -12.90 -3.06
CA PHE A 101 -1.93 -14.11 -3.55
C PHE A 101 -0.92 -15.00 -4.30
N TRP A 102 0.13 -15.42 -3.59
CA TRP A 102 1.32 -16.06 -4.18
C TRP A 102 1.02 -17.23 -5.11
N SER A 103 0.01 -18.04 -4.81
CA SER A 103 -0.42 -19.11 -5.71
C SER A 103 -0.92 -18.59 -7.07
N LEU A 104 -1.63 -17.46 -7.11
CA LEU A 104 -2.03 -16.79 -8.34
C LEU A 104 -0.84 -16.12 -9.02
N LEU A 105 -0.04 -15.36 -8.26
CA LEU A 105 1.15 -14.69 -8.79
C LEU A 105 2.08 -15.68 -9.51
N LEU A 106 2.40 -16.80 -8.87
CA LEU A 106 3.31 -17.80 -9.45
C LEU A 106 2.69 -18.60 -10.60
N ALA A 107 1.37 -18.70 -10.67
CA ALA A 107 0.69 -19.36 -11.78
C ALA A 107 0.63 -18.47 -13.04
N GLU A 108 0.56 -17.15 -12.87
CA GLU A 108 0.43 -16.16 -13.96
C GLU A 108 1.78 -15.55 -14.39
N ASN A 109 2.82 -15.68 -13.57
CA ASN A 109 4.15 -15.16 -13.87
C ASN A 109 4.87 -16.00 -14.94
N GLU A 110 5.79 -15.37 -15.69
CA GLU A 110 6.63 -16.02 -16.71
C GLU A 110 7.44 -17.22 -16.22
N LEU A 111 7.69 -17.32 -14.91
CA LEU A 111 8.36 -18.44 -14.26
C LEU A 111 7.46 -19.68 -14.06
N ALA A 112 6.16 -19.61 -14.33
CA ALA A 112 5.22 -20.72 -14.14
C ALA A 112 5.68 -22.05 -14.79
N PRO A 113 6.26 -22.10 -16.01
CA PRO A 113 6.78 -23.34 -16.57
C PRO A 113 7.93 -23.95 -15.78
N VAL A 114 8.85 -23.11 -15.26
CA VAL A 114 9.98 -23.57 -14.43
C VAL A 114 9.48 -24.10 -13.10
N ILE A 115 8.50 -23.43 -12.50
CA ILE A 115 7.84 -23.89 -11.27
C ILE A 115 7.11 -25.21 -11.52
N GLY A 116 6.47 -25.38 -12.68
CA GLY A 116 5.84 -26.64 -13.10
C GLY A 116 6.83 -27.80 -13.09
N LEU A 117 8.02 -27.60 -13.67
CA LEU A 117 9.09 -28.60 -13.67
C LEU A 117 9.55 -28.96 -12.25
N LEU A 118 9.70 -27.98 -11.35
CA LEU A 118 10.05 -28.21 -9.95
C LEU A 118 8.96 -28.99 -9.20
N LEU A 119 7.69 -28.78 -9.57
CA LEU A 119 6.54 -29.49 -9.05
C LEU A 119 6.28 -30.83 -9.76
N GLY A 120 7.16 -31.25 -10.67
CA GLY A 120 7.08 -32.52 -11.39
C GLY A 120 5.94 -32.59 -12.41
N THR A 121 5.50 -31.46 -12.97
CA THR A 121 4.41 -31.40 -13.93
C THR A 121 4.78 -30.59 -15.18
N LEU A 122 4.23 -31.01 -16.33
CA LEU A 122 4.24 -30.24 -17.58
C LEU A 122 2.87 -29.63 -17.89
N GLN A 123 1.86 -29.92 -17.04
CA GLN A 123 0.55 -29.31 -17.19
C GLN A 123 0.64 -27.82 -16.85
N PRO A 124 -0.09 -26.95 -17.56
CA PRO A 124 -0.20 -25.54 -17.19
C PRO A 124 -0.59 -25.41 -15.71
N LEU A 125 0.17 -24.61 -14.96
CA LEU A 125 -0.18 -24.30 -13.59
C LEU A 125 -1.42 -23.39 -13.57
N ASN A 126 -2.26 -23.60 -12.57
CA ASN A 126 -3.26 -22.62 -12.17
C ASN A 126 -3.13 -22.39 -10.67
N PHE A 127 -3.74 -21.32 -10.17
CA PHE A 127 -3.58 -20.96 -8.76
C PHE A 127 -4.07 -22.05 -7.79
N LEU A 128 -4.96 -22.97 -8.20
CA LEU A 128 -5.45 -24.07 -7.36
C LEU A 128 -4.53 -25.31 -7.37
N TYR A 129 -3.39 -25.27 -8.07
CA TYR A 129 -2.48 -26.40 -8.11
C TYR A 129 -2.00 -26.78 -6.70
N PRO A 130 -2.08 -28.06 -6.27
CA PRO A 130 -1.82 -28.45 -4.88
C PRO A 130 -0.46 -27.98 -4.33
N GLY A 131 0.60 -28.05 -5.14
CA GLY A 131 1.93 -27.56 -4.75
C GLY A 131 1.96 -26.05 -4.47
N LEU A 132 1.26 -25.26 -5.27
CA LEU A 132 1.14 -23.80 -5.06
C LEU A 132 0.27 -23.48 -3.84
N GLN A 133 -0.76 -24.29 -3.57
CA GLN A 133 -1.61 -24.13 -2.39
C GLN A 133 -0.87 -24.46 -1.08
N LEU A 134 0.02 -25.45 -1.08
CA LEU A 134 0.91 -25.71 0.06
C LEU A 134 1.84 -24.52 0.32
N LEU A 135 2.41 -23.94 -0.74
CA LEU A 135 3.24 -22.74 -0.65
C LEU A 135 2.43 -21.54 -0.12
N GLN A 136 1.24 -21.30 -0.69
CA GLN A 136 0.31 -20.27 -0.24
C GLN A 136 0.01 -20.41 1.25
N THR A 137 -0.29 -21.63 1.72
CA THR A 137 -0.57 -21.92 3.12
C THR A 137 0.65 -21.60 4.01
N ALA A 138 1.85 -21.95 3.56
CA ALA A 138 3.08 -21.67 4.30
C ALA A 138 3.38 -20.16 4.43
N TRP A 139 3.00 -19.38 3.41
CA TRP A 139 3.30 -17.95 3.31
C TRP A 139 2.14 -17.03 3.67
N GLU A 140 0.93 -17.55 3.86
CA GLU A 140 -0.30 -16.76 4.07
C GLU A 140 -0.17 -15.74 5.20
N ALA A 141 0.52 -16.10 6.29
CA ALA A 141 0.76 -15.20 7.42
C ALA A 141 1.66 -13.99 7.09
N ALA A 142 2.20 -13.90 5.88
CA ALA A 142 2.90 -12.75 5.34
C ALA A 142 2.34 -12.30 3.98
N ASP A 143 1.30 -12.95 3.46
CA ASP A 143 0.73 -12.62 2.16
C ASP A 143 -0.21 -11.41 2.27
N PRO A 144 0.06 -10.30 1.56
CA PRO A 144 -0.76 -9.09 1.66
C PRO A 144 -2.23 -9.30 1.28
N ILE A 145 -2.60 -10.35 0.53
CA ILE A 145 -4.02 -10.65 0.24
C ILE A 145 -4.81 -10.94 1.53
N ALA A 146 -4.18 -11.52 2.56
CA ALA A 146 -4.81 -11.79 3.84
C ALA A 146 -5.00 -10.51 4.68
N TYR A 147 -4.21 -9.46 4.40
CA TYR A 147 -4.25 -8.17 5.08
C TYR A 147 -5.13 -7.15 4.37
N ALA A 148 -5.28 -7.24 3.04
CA ALA A 148 -6.03 -6.31 2.21
C ALA A 148 -7.44 -5.99 2.77
N PRO A 149 -8.29 -6.97 3.15
CA PRO A 149 -9.60 -6.68 3.74
C PRO A 149 -9.51 -5.91 5.07
N ARG A 150 -8.41 -6.07 5.83
CA ARG A 150 -8.21 -5.46 7.15
C ARG A 150 -7.75 -4.00 7.07
N VAL A 151 -7.35 -3.52 5.89
CA VAL A 151 -6.98 -2.12 5.69
C VAL A 151 -8.19 -1.22 5.85
N ALA A 152 -9.29 -1.53 5.15
CA ALA A 152 -10.45 -0.64 5.05
C ALA A 152 -11.80 -1.36 5.21
N LYS A 153 -12.05 -2.42 4.42
CA LYS A 153 -13.35 -3.11 4.33
C LYS A 153 -13.80 -3.75 5.66
N ASN A 154 -12.90 -4.40 6.38
CA ASN A 154 -13.16 -5.16 7.60
C ASN A 154 -11.98 -5.06 8.58
N PRO A 155 -11.72 -3.87 9.14
CA PRO A 155 -10.56 -3.65 10.02
C PRO A 155 -10.60 -4.54 11.26
N LEU A 156 -9.44 -4.72 11.89
CA LEU A 156 -9.34 -5.40 13.18
C LEU A 156 -10.13 -4.66 14.26
N PRO A 157 -10.56 -5.33 15.35
CA PRO A 157 -11.17 -4.67 16.49
C PRO A 157 -10.30 -3.51 16.99
N ASN A 158 -10.92 -2.37 17.27
CA ASN A 158 -10.26 -1.13 17.71
C ASN A 158 -9.30 -0.49 16.67
N HIS A 159 -9.27 -0.96 15.42
CA HIS A 159 -8.51 -0.33 14.35
C HIS A 159 -9.42 0.55 13.47
N PRO A 160 -8.91 1.67 12.92
CA PRO A 160 -9.68 2.51 12.02
C PRO A 160 -9.90 1.82 10.66
N ALA A 161 -10.99 2.19 9.98
CA ALA A 161 -11.07 1.99 8.53
C ALA A 161 -10.16 3.03 7.86
N ARG A 162 -9.22 2.58 7.02
CA ARG A 162 -8.24 3.46 6.37
C ARG A 162 -8.70 3.82 4.97
N SER A 163 -8.41 5.05 4.55
CA SER A 163 -8.52 5.38 3.14
C SER A 163 -7.38 4.69 2.37
N VAL A 164 -7.65 4.24 1.16
CA VAL A 164 -6.68 3.48 0.36
C VAL A 164 -6.81 3.86 -1.11
N TYR A 165 -5.66 4.13 -1.73
CA TYR A 165 -5.54 4.40 -3.16
C TYR A 165 -4.52 3.44 -3.77
N GLN A 166 -4.94 2.66 -4.77
CA GLN A 166 -4.13 1.64 -5.43
C GLN A 166 -3.88 2.03 -6.90
N PRO A 167 -2.79 2.76 -7.22
CA PRO A 167 -2.34 2.86 -8.60
C PRO A 167 -1.75 1.53 -9.07
N VAL A 168 -2.17 1.10 -10.25
CA VAL A 168 -1.74 -0.18 -10.85
C VAL A 168 -1.38 -0.01 -12.32
N GLY A 169 -0.26 -0.62 -12.74
CA GLY A 169 0.29 -0.49 -14.09
C GLY A 169 -0.22 -1.58 -15.03
N GLN A 170 -0.75 -1.20 -16.19
CA GLN A 170 -1.03 -2.15 -17.26
C GLN A 170 0.28 -2.69 -17.83
N GLY A 171 0.41 -4.01 -17.87
CA GLY A 171 1.62 -4.67 -18.38
C GLY A 171 2.80 -4.65 -17.40
N ASP A 172 2.55 -4.46 -16.10
CA ASP A 172 3.53 -4.71 -15.04
C ASP A 172 4.06 -6.15 -15.17
N THR A 173 5.39 -6.29 -15.32
CA THR A 173 6.03 -7.60 -15.54
C THR A 173 6.32 -8.35 -14.23
N GLU A 174 6.31 -7.66 -13.10
CA GLU A 174 6.58 -8.21 -11.78
C GLU A 174 5.29 -8.73 -11.12
N VAL A 175 4.18 -8.00 -11.31
CA VAL A 175 2.87 -8.32 -10.73
C VAL A 175 1.80 -8.42 -11.81
N PRO A 176 1.28 -9.64 -12.08
CA PRO A 176 0.23 -9.84 -13.07
C PRO A 176 -1.06 -9.09 -12.74
N GLN A 177 -1.79 -8.65 -13.76
CA GLN A 177 -3.04 -7.90 -13.63
C GLN A 177 -4.11 -8.64 -12.81
N ALA A 178 -4.16 -9.98 -12.90
CA ALA A 178 -5.07 -10.80 -12.10
C ALA A 178 -4.81 -10.66 -10.58
N VAL A 179 -3.56 -10.41 -10.16
CA VAL A 179 -3.22 -10.15 -8.76
C VAL A 179 -3.72 -8.77 -8.33
N PHE A 180 -3.62 -7.76 -9.20
CA PHE A 180 -4.21 -6.44 -8.92
C PHE A 180 -5.73 -6.52 -8.79
N ASP A 181 -6.39 -7.26 -9.68
CA ASP A 181 -7.84 -7.47 -9.62
C ASP A 181 -8.26 -8.12 -8.29
N ALA A 182 -7.53 -9.17 -7.87
CA ALA A 182 -7.79 -9.86 -6.60
C ALA A 182 -7.55 -8.97 -5.38
N LEU A 183 -6.46 -8.19 -5.37
CA LEU A 183 -6.15 -7.26 -4.27
C LEU A 183 -7.16 -6.12 -4.20
N ALA A 184 -7.59 -5.55 -5.33
CA ALA A 184 -8.62 -4.50 -5.36
C ALA A 184 -9.96 -5.01 -4.79
N LEU A 185 -10.38 -6.20 -5.23
CA LEU A 185 -11.57 -6.87 -4.71
C LEU A 185 -11.48 -7.14 -3.20
N ALA A 186 -10.34 -7.68 -2.74
CA ALA A 186 -10.12 -8.01 -1.34
C ALA A 186 -10.09 -6.76 -0.43
N THR A 187 -9.41 -5.70 -0.87
CA THR A 187 -9.36 -4.41 -0.16
C THR A 187 -10.73 -3.74 -0.09
N GLY A 188 -11.59 -3.99 -1.08
CA GLY A 188 -12.92 -3.40 -1.18
C GLY A 188 -12.89 -2.00 -1.76
N VAL A 189 -12.15 -1.79 -2.86
CA VAL A 189 -12.07 -0.50 -3.56
C VAL A 189 -12.89 -0.52 -4.85
N GLU A 190 -13.38 0.65 -5.27
CA GLU A 190 -13.99 0.84 -6.59
C GLU A 190 -12.94 1.33 -7.59
N GLN A 191 -13.21 1.20 -8.88
CA GLN A 191 -12.32 1.74 -9.91
C GLN A 191 -12.68 3.19 -10.26
N ALA A 192 -11.67 4.05 -10.43
CA ALA A 192 -11.80 5.33 -11.10
C ALA A 192 -10.93 5.37 -12.37
N GLY A 193 -11.27 6.27 -13.28
CA GLY A 193 -10.49 6.47 -14.51
C GLY A 193 -10.77 5.45 -15.61
N PRO A 194 -9.92 5.39 -16.64
CA PRO A 194 -10.12 4.52 -17.78
C PRO A 194 -10.02 3.03 -17.42
N ILE A 195 -10.68 2.20 -18.23
CA ILE A 195 -10.51 0.74 -18.22
C ILE A 195 -9.44 0.42 -19.27
N LEU A 196 -8.22 0.19 -18.81
CA LEU A 196 -7.09 -0.24 -19.64
C LEU A 196 -7.07 -1.76 -19.82
N TRP A 197 -7.49 -2.52 -18.80
CA TRP A 197 -7.79 -3.94 -18.90
C TRP A 197 -9.13 -4.29 -18.24
N SER A 198 -9.87 -5.18 -18.88
CA SER A 198 -11.28 -5.44 -18.54
C SER A 198 -11.48 -6.40 -17.37
N THR A 199 -10.51 -7.25 -17.03
CA THR A 199 -10.69 -8.29 -15.99
C THR A 199 -10.94 -7.71 -14.60
N MET A 200 -10.49 -6.48 -14.32
CA MET A 200 -10.82 -5.75 -13.10
C MET A 200 -12.34 -5.54 -12.97
N GLN A 201 -12.98 -5.05 -14.03
CA GLN A 201 -14.44 -4.85 -14.07
C GLN A 201 -15.23 -6.16 -14.18
N THR A 202 -14.59 -7.27 -14.53
CA THR A 202 -15.17 -8.61 -14.37
C THR A 202 -15.10 -9.10 -12.92
N SER A 203 -14.08 -8.69 -12.16
CA SER A 203 -13.82 -9.17 -10.79
C SER A 203 -14.56 -8.37 -9.72
N LEU A 204 -14.58 -7.03 -9.84
CA LEU A 204 -15.24 -6.13 -8.88
C LEU A 204 -16.75 -6.40 -8.64
N PRO A 205 -17.57 -6.86 -9.62
CA PRO A 205 -18.96 -7.23 -9.38
C PRO A 205 -19.15 -8.32 -8.33
N LEU A 206 -18.13 -9.16 -8.06
CA LEU A 206 -18.22 -10.21 -7.02
C LEU A 206 -18.49 -9.65 -5.62
N GLU A 207 -18.25 -8.36 -5.40
CA GLU A 207 -18.51 -7.64 -4.15
C GLU A 207 -19.33 -6.35 -4.35
N ASN A 208 -20.03 -6.21 -5.48
CA ASN A 208 -20.78 -5.00 -5.85
C ASN A 208 -19.89 -3.74 -5.82
N LEU A 209 -18.69 -3.85 -6.42
CA LEU A 209 -17.70 -2.76 -6.55
C LEU A 209 -17.53 -2.32 -8.02
N ASP A 210 -18.38 -2.84 -8.91
CA ASP A 210 -18.32 -2.57 -10.34
C ASP A 210 -18.76 -1.16 -10.71
N GLY A 211 -18.43 -0.77 -11.94
CA GLY A 211 -18.60 0.58 -12.44
C GLY A 211 -17.35 1.43 -12.25
N ILE A 212 -17.42 2.62 -12.83
CA ILE A 212 -16.37 3.64 -12.73
C ILE A 212 -16.91 4.79 -11.90
N VAL A 213 -16.26 5.06 -10.78
CA VAL A 213 -16.57 6.24 -9.98
C VAL A 213 -15.95 7.50 -10.60
N PRO A 214 -16.66 8.64 -10.60
CA PRO A 214 -16.09 9.90 -11.08
C PRO A 214 -14.96 10.37 -10.17
N TYR A 215 -14.00 11.11 -10.74
CA TYR A 215 -12.90 11.71 -9.99
C TYR A 215 -13.36 12.75 -8.97
N ASP A 216 -12.40 13.18 -8.13
CA ASP A 216 -12.62 13.71 -6.78
C ASP A 216 -13.24 12.66 -5.85
N VAL A 217 -12.75 11.41 -5.99
CA VAL A 217 -13.23 10.27 -5.20
C VAL A 217 -12.96 10.52 -3.74
N SER A 218 -14.02 10.52 -2.93
CA SER A 218 -13.91 10.69 -1.48
C SER A 218 -15.05 10.00 -0.75
N ARG A 219 -14.74 9.30 0.35
CA ARG A 219 -15.73 8.63 1.23
C ARG A 219 -16.75 7.77 0.46
N ASN A 220 -16.33 7.18 -0.65
CA ASN A 220 -17.18 6.42 -1.56
C ASN A 220 -17.63 5.07 -0.96
N ARG A 221 -16.91 4.57 0.05
CA ARG A 221 -17.18 3.26 0.65
C ARG A 221 -17.47 3.33 2.14
N VAL A 222 -18.23 2.35 2.61
CA VAL A 222 -18.56 2.14 4.02
C VAL A 222 -17.88 0.85 4.49
N SER A 223 -17.08 0.93 5.53
CA SER A 223 -16.46 -0.22 6.19
C SER A 223 -17.50 -1.04 6.97
N ARG A 224 -17.20 -2.31 7.26
CA ARG A 224 -18.07 -3.16 8.10
C ARG A 224 -18.33 -2.58 9.50
N ASN A 225 -17.43 -1.74 10.02
CA ASN A 225 -17.62 -1.04 11.29
C ASN A 225 -18.46 0.25 11.18
N GLY A 226 -19.02 0.55 10.00
CA GLY A 226 -19.83 1.74 9.71
C GLY A 226 -19.04 3.00 9.35
N SER A 227 -17.70 2.98 9.43
CA SER A 227 -16.87 4.14 9.08
C SER A 227 -16.80 4.34 7.57
N LEU A 228 -16.90 5.60 7.12
CA LEU A 228 -16.63 5.97 5.73
C LEU A 228 -15.13 5.97 5.44
N TYR A 229 -14.75 5.51 4.24
CA TYR A 229 -13.39 5.61 3.73
C TYR A 229 -13.37 5.91 2.23
N THR A 230 -12.29 6.54 1.78
CA THR A 230 -11.98 6.68 0.34
C THR A 230 -11.24 5.44 -0.10
N GLY A 231 -11.81 4.67 -1.02
CA GLY A 231 -11.24 3.40 -1.49
C GLY A 231 -11.28 3.34 -3.00
N VAL A 232 -10.12 3.46 -3.66
CA VAL A 232 -10.06 3.48 -5.12
C VAL A 232 -8.85 2.75 -5.69
N VAL A 233 -9.06 2.05 -6.80
CA VAL A 233 -8.01 1.54 -7.71
C VAL A 233 -8.05 2.35 -9.01
N VAL A 234 -6.87 2.70 -9.54
CA VAL A 234 -6.75 3.43 -10.82
C VAL A 234 -5.73 2.72 -11.70
N GLN A 235 -6.15 2.43 -12.93
CA GLN A 235 -5.31 1.80 -13.93
C GLN A 235 -4.50 2.84 -14.70
N PHE A 236 -3.20 2.60 -14.87
CA PHE A 236 -2.29 3.45 -15.62
C PHE A 236 -1.61 2.68 -16.73
N ALA A 237 -1.50 3.29 -17.91
CA ALA A 237 -0.62 2.80 -18.96
C ALA A 237 0.82 3.17 -18.59
N GLY A 238 1.78 2.32 -18.93
CA GLY A 238 3.19 2.70 -18.89
C GLY A 238 3.49 3.82 -19.89
N ASP A 239 4.62 4.49 -19.73
CA ASP A 239 5.09 5.52 -20.67
C ASP A 239 5.90 4.95 -21.85
N GLY A 240 6.08 3.62 -21.88
CA GLY A 240 6.86 2.92 -22.90
C GLY A 240 8.38 3.00 -22.70
N ILE A 241 8.86 3.59 -21.59
CA ILE A 241 10.29 3.76 -21.30
C ILE A 241 10.74 2.80 -20.20
N ALA A 242 10.05 2.79 -19.07
CA ALA A 242 10.35 1.88 -17.96
C ALA A 242 9.20 0.92 -17.73
N ASP A 243 9.49 -0.14 -16.96
CA ASP A 243 8.50 -1.12 -16.60
C ASP A 243 7.31 -0.45 -15.89
N PRO A 244 6.05 -0.74 -16.29
CA PRO A 244 4.85 -0.25 -15.61
C PRO A 244 4.81 -0.57 -14.11
N HIS A 245 5.60 -1.54 -13.64
CA HIS A 245 5.84 -1.73 -12.22
C HIS A 245 6.29 -0.44 -11.51
N THR A 246 7.04 0.43 -12.19
CA THR A 246 7.63 1.64 -11.62
C THR A 246 6.78 2.92 -11.78
N ILE A 247 5.50 2.80 -12.19
CA ILE A 247 4.62 3.96 -12.45
C ILE A 247 4.57 4.97 -11.30
N PHE A 248 4.78 4.55 -10.05
CA PHE A 248 4.70 5.41 -8.87
C PHE A 248 5.76 6.52 -8.83
N SER A 249 6.97 6.25 -9.32
CA SER A 249 8.06 7.22 -9.36
C SER A 249 8.17 7.88 -10.74
N GLN A 250 7.69 7.17 -11.76
CA GLN A 250 7.80 7.57 -13.15
C GLN A 250 6.71 8.57 -13.56
N LEU A 251 5.43 8.20 -13.40
CA LEU A 251 4.33 8.96 -13.98
C LEU A 251 3.94 10.15 -13.09
N ASP A 252 3.97 11.35 -13.66
CA ASP A 252 3.56 12.58 -12.96
C ASP A 252 2.10 12.53 -12.49
N ALA A 253 1.22 11.91 -13.29
CA ALA A 253 -0.17 11.67 -12.93
C ALA A 253 -0.32 10.85 -11.63
N VAL A 254 0.46 9.78 -11.48
CA VAL A 254 0.43 8.92 -10.28
C VAL A 254 0.99 9.68 -9.08
N LYS A 255 2.10 10.41 -9.28
CA LYS A 255 2.71 11.27 -8.26
C LYS A 255 1.77 12.34 -7.76
N TYR A 256 1.06 12.98 -8.67
CA TYR A 256 0.06 13.99 -8.34
C TYR A 256 -1.07 13.39 -7.48
N GLN A 257 -1.66 12.26 -7.90
CA GLN A 257 -2.77 11.66 -7.16
C GLN A 257 -2.40 11.22 -5.75
N TYR A 258 -1.28 10.51 -5.53
CA TYR A 258 -0.93 10.10 -4.16
C TYR A 258 -0.55 11.29 -3.28
N ARG A 259 0.03 12.37 -3.85
CA ARG A 259 0.30 13.60 -3.10
C ARG A 259 -0.99 14.27 -2.65
N GLN A 260 -1.98 14.41 -3.54
CA GLN A 260 -3.27 14.99 -3.18
C GLN A 260 -4.05 14.11 -2.19
N PHE A 261 -3.98 12.78 -2.36
CA PHE A 261 -4.56 11.83 -1.42
C PHE A 261 -4.00 12.00 0.00
N PHE A 262 -2.67 12.06 0.15
CA PHE A 262 -2.06 12.27 1.46
C PHE A 262 -2.29 13.68 1.99
N LYS A 263 -2.14 14.71 1.15
CA LYS A 263 -2.36 16.11 1.53
C LYS A 263 -3.78 16.33 2.07
N SER A 264 -4.80 15.90 1.34
CA SER A 264 -6.20 16.00 1.76
C SER A 264 -6.48 15.23 3.05
N LEU A 265 -5.96 14.01 3.18
CA LEU A 265 -6.11 13.20 4.38
C LEU A 265 -5.48 13.86 5.61
N LEU A 266 -4.25 14.37 5.48
CA LEU A 266 -3.50 14.95 6.59
C LEU A 266 -4.01 16.34 6.98
N SER A 267 -4.55 17.12 6.03
CA SER A 267 -5.06 18.47 6.29
C SER A 267 -6.53 18.52 6.69
N THR A 268 -7.37 17.60 6.18
CA THR A 268 -8.83 17.63 6.37
C THR A 268 -9.38 16.39 7.08
N GLY A 269 -8.54 15.39 7.35
CA GLY A 269 -8.98 14.08 7.85
C GLY A 269 -9.69 13.21 6.80
N THR A 270 -9.81 13.68 5.56
CA THR A 270 -10.53 12.99 4.48
C THR A 270 -9.65 12.92 3.24
N ALA A 271 -9.39 11.70 2.76
CA ALA A 271 -8.60 11.51 1.55
C ALA A 271 -9.45 11.79 0.30
N VAL A 272 -8.84 12.39 -0.70
CA VAL A 272 -9.43 12.68 -2.01
C VAL A 272 -8.47 12.19 -3.10
N VAL A 273 -8.99 11.44 -4.08
CA VAL A 273 -8.25 11.09 -5.29
C VAL A 273 -8.78 11.94 -6.45
N PRO A 274 -8.02 12.97 -6.88
CA PRO A 274 -8.46 13.88 -7.93
C PRO A 274 -8.31 13.26 -9.33
N ASP A 275 -8.82 13.95 -10.34
CA ASP A 275 -8.54 13.61 -11.73
C ASP A 275 -7.03 13.80 -12.01
N PRO A 276 -6.31 12.78 -12.54
CA PRO A 276 -4.88 12.93 -12.82
C PRO A 276 -4.58 14.00 -13.88
N LEU A 277 -5.54 14.38 -14.72
CA LEU A 277 -5.39 15.38 -15.77
C LEU A 277 -5.51 16.82 -15.25
N THR A 278 -6.01 17.03 -14.02
CA THR A 278 -6.06 18.36 -13.40
C THR A 278 -4.77 18.71 -12.65
N ALA A 279 -3.69 17.95 -12.89
CA ALA A 279 -2.40 18.19 -12.26
C ALA A 279 -1.92 19.63 -12.52
N GLN A 280 -1.74 20.38 -11.45
CA GLN A 280 -1.06 21.67 -11.42
C GLN A 280 0.16 21.54 -10.52
N GLU A 281 1.24 22.28 -10.82
CA GLU A 281 2.37 22.39 -9.88
C GLU A 281 1.89 23.07 -8.60
N ASP A 282 1.70 22.31 -7.52
CA ASP A 282 1.14 22.82 -6.27
C ASP A 282 2.17 23.00 -5.15
N GLY A 283 3.46 22.91 -5.48
CA GLY A 283 4.58 23.12 -4.55
C GLY A 283 4.64 22.15 -3.36
N PHE A 284 3.80 21.10 -3.34
CA PHE A 284 3.71 20.17 -2.21
C PHE A 284 4.91 19.21 -2.18
N ASN A 285 5.76 19.37 -1.16
CA ASN A 285 6.86 18.46 -0.86
C ASN A 285 6.42 17.48 0.24
N LEU A 286 6.42 16.17 -0.06
CA LEU A 286 6.07 15.10 0.89
C LEU A 286 6.97 15.12 2.15
N PHE A 287 8.20 15.61 2.04
CA PHE A 287 9.12 15.78 3.17
C PHE A 287 8.85 17.04 4.02
N GLY A 288 8.05 17.98 3.53
CA GLY A 288 7.67 19.20 4.25
C GLY A 288 6.66 18.98 5.38
N LEU A 289 6.17 17.74 5.55
CA LEU A 289 5.16 17.36 6.53
C LEU A 289 5.72 16.77 7.83
N LEU A 290 7.04 16.86 8.05
CA LEU A 290 7.64 16.86 9.38
C LEU A 290 7.25 18.17 10.10
N ALA A 291 5.96 18.42 10.25
CA ALA A 291 5.43 19.53 11.01
C ALA A 291 5.50 19.14 12.49
N LEU A 292 6.30 19.90 13.25
CA LEU A 292 6.31 19.82 14.70
C LEU A 292 4.90 20.16 15.20
N LYS A 293 4.28 19.25 15.96
CA LYS A 293 2.92 19.45 16.47
C LYS A 293 2.87 20.70 17.35
N ASN A 294 1.93 21.60 17.06
CA ASN A 294 1.47 22.60 18.03
C ASN A 294 0.37 21.93 18.90
N PRO A 295 0.59 21.70 20.20
CA PRO A 295 -0.28 20.90 21.06
C PRO A 295 -1.65 21.53 21.41
N ASN A 296 -2.17 22.48 20.60
CA ASN A 296 -3.40 23.21 20.89
C ASN A 296 -4.63 22.79 20.05
N THR A 297 -4.55 21.77 19.21
CA THR A 297 -5.74 21.18 18.58
C THR A 297 -6.21 19.99 19.40
N GLN A 298 -7.30 20.21 20.16
CA GLN A 298 -8.13 19.18 20.80
C GLN A 298 -8.76 18.26 19.75
#